data_AF-A0A6P5KIK8-F1
#
_entry.id   AF-A0A6P5KIK8-F1
#
_cell.length_a   1.000
_cell.length_b   1.000
_cell.length_c   1.000
_cell.angle_alpha   90.00
_cell.angle_beta   90.00
_cell.angle_gamma   90.00
#
_symmetry.space_group_name_H-M   'P 1'
#
loop_
_entity.id
_entity.type
_entity.pdbx_description
1 polymer ?
#
loop_
_entity_poly.entity_id
_entity_poly.type
_entity_poly.pdbx_seq_one_letter_code
_entity_poly.pdbx_strand_id
1 'polypeptide(L)'
;MASGLLMSAPVCLIENSNGQFMVNQDALQVLTTVTQPVVVVAIVGLYRTGKSYLMNKLAGQNTGFSLGSTVQSHTKGIWMWCVPHPKEPNHTLILLDTEGLGDVEKGDNKNDTWIFALAVLLSSTFVYNSMGTISQQTMDQLHYVTELTDKIKAKSSPSTEQMNDSMEFASLFPDFVWTVRDFILELEIDGQPITSDQYLENALKLKKGTSEEARICIQKFFPNRKCFIFVPPAHRKKLKQLEELHDDELDIDFVENTKNFCDYIFKNAKAKTLPGGGTVNGFRLGKLVLNYVEAITSGDIPCMENAVLALAQLENSAAVQRSLTLYEEMMRQKVRFPTETLQELLDAHIVCKSEATKSFIKDSFKDVNQEFQKTLEADKTLEEYLKSKETVADAINQTDKMLTAKEEEKKEQQRKAQVAADAARALEIQQRRQEQIRLENERRQQEQLRQMAANIGAQRRQWLAEQEREQARRLQEQAQLLQEQQRREIAEQQRQIQILLAQHHNCNSDNDCIIL
;
A
#
# COMPACT_ATOMS: atom_id res chain seq x y z
N MET A 1 24.94 11.42 -9.80
CA MET A 1 26.15 11.48 -8.96
C MET A 1 25.89 10.62 -7.75
N ALA A 2 26.38 9.38 -7.73
CA ALA A 2 26.20 8.47 -6.60
C ALA A 2 27.21 8.86 -5.51
N SER A 3 26.76 9.62 -4.52
CA SER A 3 27.58 10.04 -3.39
C SER A 3 27.83 8.83 -2.48
N GLY A 4 29.12 8.57 -2.24
CA GLY A 4 29.64 7.37 -1.59
C GLY A 4 29.12 7.10 -0.19
N LEU A 5 28.95 5.81 0.07
CA LEU A 5 29.01 5.19 1.38
C LEU A 5 29.28 3.74 1.09
N LEU A 6 30.46 3.22 1.44
CA LEU A 6 30.70 1.79 1.27
C LEU A 6 31.47 1.16 2.43
N MET A 7 32.40 1.87 3.09
CA MET A 7 32.86 1.65 4.47
C MET A 7 34.13 2.47 4.71
N SER A 8 34.26 3.11 5.88
CA SER A 8 35.50 3.82 6.24
C SER A 8 36.61 2.91 6.76
N ALA A 9 36.27 1.69 7.19
CA ALA A 9 37.19 0.70 7.73
C ALA A 9 36.61 -0.71 7.52
N PRO A 10 37.46 -1.76 7.47
CA PRO A 10 37.00 -3.13 7.41
C PRO A 10 36.24 -3.54 8.68
N VAL A 11 35.32 -4.48 8.55
CA VAL A 11 34.57 -5.08 9.66
C VAL A 11 34.66 -6.60 9.62
N CYS A 12 34.59 -7.25 10.77
CA CYS A 12 34.54 -8.70 10.82
C CYS A 12 33.20 -9.18 10.23
N LEU A 13 33.24 -10.07 9.25
CA LEU A 13 32.07 -10.66 8.62
C LEU A 13 31.72 -12.00 9.26
N ILE A 14 32.73 -12.84 9.47
CA ILE A 14 32.62 -14.15 10.11
C ILE A 14 33.65 -14.19 11.22
N GLU A 15 33.20 -14.23 12.47
CA GLU A 15 34.04 -14.38 13.64
C GLU A 15 34.43 -15.85 13.81
N ASN A 16 35.65 -16.10 14.28
CA ASN A 16 36.14 -17.43 14.65
C ASN A 16 36.59 -17.38 16.12
N SER A 17 35.70 -17.80 17.02
CA SER A 17 35.89 -17.69 18.47
C SER A 17 35.67 -19.05 19.12
N ASN A 18 36.64 -19.53 19.89
CA ASN A 18 36.58 -20.83 20.59
C ASN A 18 36.25 -22.02 19.67
N GLY A 19 36.73 -21.99 18.42
CA GLY A 19 36.46 -23.05 17.45
C GLY A 19 35.11 -22.96 16.75
N GLN A 20 34.28 -21.94 17.03
CA GLN A 20 32.97 -21.75 16.40
C GLN A 20 32.95 -20.54 15.48
N PHE A 21 32.28 -20.68 14.33
CA PHE A 21 32.01 -19.58 13.41
C PHE A 21 30.71 -18.87 13.77
N MET A 22 30.75 -17.54 13.80
CA MET A 22 29.56 -16.71 14.00
C MET A 22 29.52 -15.61 12.95
N VAL A 23 28.36 -15.41 12.32
CA VAL A 23 28.19 -14.32 11.35
C VAL A 23 27.90 -13.03 12.10
N ASN A 24 28.67 -11.99 11.81
CA ASN A 24 28.48 -10.68 12.41
C ASN A 24 27.25 -9.98 11.79
N GLN A 25 26.25 -9.65 12.63
CA GLN A 25 24.99 -9.08 12.15
C GLN A 25 25.14 -7.65 11.61
N ASP A 26 26.06 -6.86 12.16
CA ASP A 26 26.32 -5.50 11.69
C ASP A 26 26.96 -5.54 10.28
N ALA A 27 27.84 -6.50 10.04
CA ALA A 27 28.39 -6.75 8.70
C ALA A 27 27.29 -7.14 7.69
N LEU A 28 26.31 -7.96 8.09
CA LEU A 28 25.17 -8.29 7.24
C LEU A 28 24.31 -7.06 6.93
N GLN A 29 24.08 -6.18 7.92
CA GLN A 29 23.35 -4.94 7.70
C GLN A 29 24.05 -4.07 6.65
N VAL A 30 25.38 -3.92 6.74
CA VAL A 30 26.17 -3.21 5.72
C VAL A 30 25.95 -3.84 4.34
N LEU A 31 26.03 -5.17 4.22
CA LEU A 31 25.82 -5.87 2.96
C LEU A 31 24.41 -5.62 2.37
N THR A 32 23.36 -5.47 3.19
CA THR A 32 22.02 -5.18 2.66
C THR A 32 21.89 -3.81 1.99
N THR A 33 22.77 -2.85 2.31
CA THR A 33 22.82 -1.53 1.66
C THR A 33 23.47 -1.56 0.28
N VAL A 34 24.25 -2.61 -0.03
CA VAL A 34 24.97 -2.77 -1.30
C VAL A 34 24.04 -3.40 -2.34
N THR A 35 23.33 -2.56 -3.08
CA THR A 35 22.38 -2.98 -4.14
C THR A 35 23.05 -3.29 -5.48
N GLN A 36 24.24 -2.73 -5.71
CA GLN A 36 25.05 -2.97 -6.90
C GLN A 36 25.58 -4.40 -6.96
N PRO A 37 25.85 -4.94 -8.17
CA PRO A 37 26.58 -6.19 -8.28
C PRO A 37 27.97 -6.09 -7.64
N VAL A 38 28.40 -7.19 -7.01
CA VAL A 38 29.64 -7.23 -6.23
C VAL A 38 30.72 -8.03 -6.93
N VAL A 39 31.95 -7.48 -6.95
CA VAL A 39 33.19 -8.19 -7.27
C VAL A 39 33.82 -8.58 -5.93
N VAL A 40 34.04 -9.87 -5.68
CA VAL A 40 34.50 -10.33 -4.36
C VAL A 40 35.89 -10.94 -4.49
N VAL A 41 36.89 -10.31 -3.86
CA VAL A 41 38.28 -10.77 -3.87
C VAL A 41 38.62 -11.28 -2.48
N ALA A 42 38.90 -12.57 -2.33
CA ALA A 42 39.33 -13.15 -1.06
C ALA A 42 40.81 -13.51 -1.10
N ILE A 43 41.54 -13.24 -0.02
CA ILE A 43 42.95 -13.64 0.12
C ILE A 43 43.12 -14.66 1.24
N VAL A 44 43.82 -15.75 0.94
CA VAL A 44 44.10 -16.85 1.88
C VAL A 44 45.56 -17.21 1.82
N GLY A 45 46.11 -17.69 2.94
CA GLY A 45 47.50 -18.10 3.04
C GLY A 45 47.95 -18.18 4.49
N LEU A 46 49.16 -18.70 4.70
CA LEU A 46 49.73 -18.82 6.04
C LEU A 46 49.69 -17.48 6.79
N TYR A 47 49.61 -17.55 8.11
CA TYR A 47 49.77 -16.37 8.96
C TYR A 47 51.10 -15.66 8.67
N ARG A 48 51.13 -14.32 8.78
CA ARG A 48 52.33 -13.45 8.62
C ARG A 48 52.93 -13.36 7.21
N THR A 49 52.15 -13.64 6.19
CA THR A 49 52.63 -13.58 4.79
C THR A 49 52.28 -12.27 4.08
N GLY A 50 51.82 -11.24 4.82
CA GLY A 50 51.49 -9.93 4.28
C GLY A 50 50.19 -9.86 3.47
N LYS A 51 49.19 -10.69 3.82
CA LYS A 51 47.86 -10.72 3.18
C LYS A 51 47.11 -9.39 3.31
N SER A 52 46.91 -8.95 4.54
CA SER A 52 46.20 -7.71 4.88
C SER A 52 46.82 -6.48 4.20
N TYR A 53 48.15 -6.46 4.04
CA TYR A 53 48.86 -5.41 3.29
C TYR A 53 48.43 -5.36 1.82
N LEU A 54 48.38 -6.51 1.12
CA LEU A 54 47.94 -6.55 -0.28
C LEU A 54 46.46 -6.16 -0.41
N MET A 55 45.63 -6.53 0.57
CA MET A 55 44.21 -6.14 0.60
C MET A 55 44.03 -4.64 0.81
N ASN A 56 44.84 -4.00 1.66
CA ASN A 56 44.84 -2.54 1.80
C ASN A 56 45.22 -1.86 0.47
N LYS A 57 46.25 -2.37 -0.23
CA LYS A 57 46.61 -1.86 -1.56
C LYS A 57 45.49 -2.04 -2.60
N LEU A 58 44.73 -3.13 -2.56
CA LEU A 58 43.52 -3.29 -3.37
C LEU A 58 42.39 -2.31 -2.98
N ALA A 59 42.29 -1.92 -1.71
CA ALA A 59 41.37 -0.89 -1.26
C ALA A 59 41.81 0.53 -1.69
N GLY A 60 43.02 0.67 -2.25
CA GLY A 60 43.63 1.96 -2.56
C GLY A 60 44.04 2.76 -1.33
N GLN A 61 44.24 2.08 -0.19
CA GLN A 61 44.60 2.69 1.09
C GLN A 61 45.88 2.05 1.63
N ASN A 62 46.67 2.80 2.42
CA ASN A 62 47.82 2.21 3.12
C ASN A 62 47.37 1.50 4.42
N THR A 63 46.34 2.04 5.06
CA THR A 63 45.77 1.54 6.32
C THR A 63 44.36 0.99 6.12
N GLY A 64 43.97 0.00 6.91
CA GLY A 64 42.62 -0.57 6.85
C GLY A 64 42.52 -1.87 7.62
N PHE A 65 42.76 -3.00 6.94
CA PHE A 65 42.97 -4.28 7.60
C PHE A 65 44.23 -4.20 8.45
N SER A 66 44.12 -4.55 9.72
CA SER A 66 45.20 -4.37 10.69
C SER A 66 46.38 -5.28 10.39
N LEU A 67 47.59 -4.72 10.36
CA LEU A 67 48.83 -5.48 10.15
C LEU A 67 49.39 -5.97 11.49
N GLY A 68 49.58 -7.29 11.63
CA GLY A 68 50.21 -7.87 12.81
C GLY A 68 51.75 -7.84 12.74
N SER A 69 52.41 -7.32 13.78
CA SER A 69 53.89 -7.21 13.86
C SER A 69 54.56 -8.13 14.89
N THR A 70 53.77 -8.75 15.78
CA THR A 70 54.22 -9.69 16.84
C THR A 70 54.04 -11.15 16.43
N VAL A 71 54.46 -12.13 17.23
CA VAL A 71 54.35 -13.60 16.99
C VAL A 71 52.93 -14.19 17.06
N GLN A 72 51.95 -13.41 17.51
CA GLN A 72 50.54 -13.79 17.57
C GLN A 72 49.82 -13.52 16.24
N SER A 73 48.85 -14.35 15.87
CA SER A 73 47.99 -14.06 14.71
C SER A 73 47.04 -12.90 15.03
N HIS A 74 46.88 -12.00 14.06
CA HIS A 74 46.16 -10.75 14.27
C HIS A 74 44.72 -10.82 13.73
N THR A 75 44.55 -11.25 12.48
CA THR A 75 43.24 -11.44 11.87
C THR A 75 42.62 -12.74 12.38
N LYS A 76 41.45 -12.67 13.01
CA LYS A 76 40.62 -13.81 13.41
C LYS A 76 39.34 -13.84 12.58
N GLY A 77 38.96 -15.00 12.07
CA GLY A 77 37.82 -15.17 11.17
C GLY A 77 38.05 -14.61 9.76
N ILE A 78 36.99 -14.08 9.15
CA ILE A 78 37.00 -13.44 7.83
C ILE A 78 36.50 -12.01 7.98
N TRP A 79 37.31 -11.06 7.54
CA TRP A 79 37.00 -9.64 7.57
C TRP A 79 36.64 -9.16 6.17
N MET A 80 35.68 -8.24 6.08
CA MET A 80 35.27 -7.66 4.81
C MET A 80 35.54 -6.16 4.77
N TRP A 81 35.80 -5.64 3.58
CA TRP A 81 35.81 -4.21 3.30
C TRP A 81 35.13 -3.95 1.96
N CYS A 82 34.01 -3.23 2.00
CA CYS A 82 33.28 -2.86 0.80
C CYS A 82 33.77 -1.47 0.33
N VAL A 83 34.24 -1.37 -0.90
CA VAL A 83 34.73 -0.13 -1.51
C VAL A 83 34.18 0.03 -2.94
N PRO A 84 34.06 1.26 -3.47
CA PRO A 84 33.68 1.45 -4.86
C PRO A 84 34.69 0.78 -5.81
N HIS A 85 34.22 0.09 -6.85
CA HIS A 85 35.14 -0.55 -7.78
C HIS A 85 35.90 0.50 -8.62
N PRO A 86 37.24 0.53 -8.63
CA PRO A 86 38.01 1.64 -9.23
C PRO A 86 37.87 1.79 -10.74
N LYS A 87 37.48 0.71 -11.44
CA LYS A 87 37.35 0.68 -12.92
C LYS A 87 35.92 0.45 -13.41
N GLU A 88 34.98 0.16 -12.51
CA GLU A 88 33.59 -0.18 -12.88
C GLU A 88 32.60 0.57 -11.96
N PRO A 89 32.07 1.73 -12.38
CA PRO A 89 31.34 2.64 -11.50
C PRO A 89 30.00 2.10 -10.97
N ASN A 90 29.47 1.03 -11.58
CA ASN A 90 28.22 0.38 -11.19
C ASN A 90 28.44 -0.89 -10.35
N HIS A 91 29.69 -1.16 -9.94
CA HIS A 91 30.05 -2.32 -9.14
C HIS A 91 30.66 -1.90 -7.80
N THR A 92 30.46 -2.77 -6.81
CA THR A 92 31.13 -2.69 -5.52
C THR A 92 32.23 -3.74 -5.46
N LEU A 93 33.44 -3.35 -5.05
CA LEU A 93 34.53 -4.28 -4.73
C LEU A 93 34.44 -4.65 -3.25
N ILE A 94 34.30 -5.94 -2.96
CA ILE A 94 34.32 -6.48 -1.60
C ILE A 94 35.62 -7.27 -1.43
N LEU A 95 36.44 -6.80 -0.49
CA LEU A 95 37.71 -7.40 -0.13
C LEU A 95 37.51 -8.28 1.10
N LEU A 96 37.86 -9.56 1.00
CA LEU A 96 37.80 -10.51 2.11
C LEU A 96 39.22 -10.88 2.57
N ASP A 97 39.65 -10.32 3.70
CA ASP A 97 40.91 -10.70 4.35
C ASP A 97 40.64 -11.81 5.37
N THR A 98 41.37 -12.92 5.26
CA THR A 98 41.15 -14.08 6.11
C THR A 98 42.21 -14.21 7.19
N GLU A 99 41.80 -14.83 8.29
CA GLU A 99 42.70 -15.37 9.28
C GLU A 99 43.76 -16.27 8.64
N GLY A 100 44.98 -16.20 9.17
CA GLY A 100 46.11 -16.95 8.66
C GLY A 100 46.01 -18.44 8.99
N LEU A 101 46.34 -19.27 8.01
CA LEU A 101 46.38 -20.73 8.16
C LEU A 101 47.62 -21.16 8.95
N GLY A 102 47.52 -22.27 9.67
CA GLY A 102 48.65 -22.92 10.35
C GLY A 102 49.20 -22.17 11.57
N ASP A 103 48.36 -21.35 12.21
CA ASP A 103 48.74 -20.67 13.46
C ASP A 103 48.77 -21.67 14.62
N VAL A 104 49.94 -21.78 15.24
CA VAL A 104 50.24 -22.76 16.30
C VAL A 104 49.40 -22.50 17.56
N GLU A 105 48.94 -21.26 17.77
CA GLU A 105 48.13 -20.88 18.94
C GLU A 105 46.68 -21.38 18.86
N LYS A 106 46.20 -21.87 17.70
CA LYS A 106 44.79 -22.27 17.51
C LYS A 106 44.42 -23.64 18.05
N GLY A 107 45.38 -24.55 18.24
CA GLY A 107 45.15 -25.90 18.78
C GLY A 107 44.33 -26.87 17.89
N ASP A 108 43.45 -26.39 17.01
CA ASP A 108 42.66 -27.18 16.05
C ASP A 108 42.71 -26.56 14.64
N ASN A 109 43.23 -27.33 13.67
CA ASN A 109 43.35 -26.92 12.27
C ASN A 109 42.04 -27.05 11.48
N LYS A 110 40.96 -27.60 12.05
CA LYS A 110 39.67 -27.78 11.34
C LYS A 110 39.09 -26.47 10.81
N ASN A 111 39.25 -25.37 11.54
CA ASN A 111 38.72 -24.07 11.12
C ASN A 111 39.52 -23.46 9.97
N ASP A 112 40.79 -23.83 9.79
CA ASP A 112 41.59 -23.38 8.65
C ASP A 112 41.03 -23.91 7.33
N THR A 113 40.63 -25.18 7.29
CA THR A 113 39.97 -25.77 6.11
C THR A 113 38.65 -25.05 5.81
N TRP A 114 37.86 -24.71 6.84
CA TRP A 114 36.59 -23.99 6.64
C TRP A 114 36.77 -22.55 6.20
N ILE A 115 37.76 -21.82 6.74
CA ILE A 115 38.13 -20.48 6.27
C ILE A 115 38.53 -20.53 4.79
N PHE A 116 39.34 -21.52 4.40
CA PHE A 116 39.73 -21.75 3.02
C PHE A 116 38.50 -22.00 2.12
N ALA A 117 37.62 -22.92 2.51
CA ALA A 117 36.41 -23.26 1.76
C ALA A 117 35.44 -22.08 1.63
N LEU A 118 35.21 -21.32 2.70
CA LEU A 118 34.36 -20.13 2.68
C LEU A 118 34.92 -19.04 1.76
N ALA A 119 36.24 -18.82 1.79
CA ALA A 119 36.88 -17.86 0.89
C ALA A 119 36.70 -18.24 -0.60
N VAL A 120 36.79 -19.54 -0.93
CA VAL A 120 36.51 -20.04 -2.29
C VAL A 120 35.03 -19.84 -2.66
N LEU A 121 34.10 -20.24 -1.79
CA LEU A 121 32.66 -20.17 -2.04
C LEU A 121 32.17 -18.73 -2.24
N LEU A 122 32.68 -17.78 -1.45
CA LEU A 122 32.21 -16.39 -1.42
C LEU A 122 32.86 -15.52 -2.50
N SER A 123 34.08 -15.82 -2.92
CA SER A 123 34.83 -14.98 -3.87
C SER A 123 34.48 -15.21 -5.34
N SER A 124 34.71 -14.20 -6.17
CA SER A 124 34.83 -14.32 -7.63
C SER A 124 36.28 -14.39 -8.09
N THR A 125 37.22 -13.89 -7.27
CA THR A 125 38.65 -14.10 -7.43
C THR A 125 39.27 -14.52 -6.11
N PHE A 126 39.96 -15.66 -6.12
CA PHE A 126 40.62 -16.24 -4.96
C PHE A 126 42.13 -16.05 -5.07
N VAL A 127 42.69 -15.31 -4.11
CA VAL A 127 44.12 -15.03 -4.03
C VAL A 127 44.76 -15.95 -3.01
N TYR A 128 45.61 -16.86 -3.45
CA TYR A 128 46.47 -17.64 -2.56
C TYR A 128 47.82 -16.93 -2.38
N ASN A 129 48.22 -16.69 -1.14
CA ASN A 129 49.42 -15.92 -0.79
C ASN A 129 50.40 -16.78 0.00
N SER A 130 51.60 -16.98 -0.57
CA SER A 130 52.69 -17.76 0.03
C SER A 130 54.00 -16.97 0.03
N MET A 131 54.98 -17.41 0.83
CA MET A 131 56.32 -16.81 0.87
C MET A 131 57.33 -17.73 0.17
N GLY A 132 58.40 -17.15 -0.38
CA GLY A 132 59.50 -17.86 -0.98
C GLY A 132 59.19 -18.34 -2.39
N THR A 133 59.09 -19.66 -2.59
CA THR A 133 58.95 -20.28 -3.92
C THR A 133 57.82 -21.30 -3.90
N ILE A 134 57.31 -21.68 -5.09
CA ILE A 134 56.35 -22.78 -5.22
C ILE A 134 57.10 -24.12 -5.09
N SER A 135 57.32 -24.51 -3.84
CA SER A 135 58.03 -25.75 -3.46
C SER A 135 57.05 -26.89 -3.18
N GLN A 136 57.56 -28.13 -3.04
CA GLN A 136 56.72 -29.26 -2.62
C GLN A 136 56.05 -29.00 -1.25
N GLN A 137 56.75 -28.37 -0.31
CA GLN A 137 56.17 -27.99 0.98
C GLN A 137 54.98 -27.03 0.81
N THR A 138 55.05 -26.09 -0.14
CA THR A 138 53.93 -25.17 -0.43
C THR A 138 52.76 -25.91 -1.07
N MET A 139 53.05 -26.93 -1.89
CA MET A 139 52.02 -27.81 -2.46
C MET A 139 51.36 -28.69 -1.39
N ASP A 140 52.13 -29.19 -0.42
CA ASP A 140 51.59 -29.97 0.70
C ASP A 140 50.72 -29.08 1.60
N GLN A 141 51.05 -27.78 1.72
CA GLN A 141 50.18 -26.79 2.39
C GLN A 141 48.89 -26.50 1.63
N LEU A 142 48.82 -26.82 0.33
CA LEU A 142 47.59 -26.75 -0.46
C LEU A 142 46.72 -28.01 -0.34
N HIS A 143 46.98 -28.89 0.63
CA HIS A 143 46.05 -29.97 0.99
C HIS A 143 44.63 -29.46 1.29
N TYR A 144 44.47 -28.20 1.73
CA TYR A 144 43.15 -27.56 1.84
C TYR A 144 42.37 -27.57 0.53
N VAL A 145 43.04 -27.45 -0.62
CA VAL A 145 42.43 -27.54 -1.95
C VAL A 145 41.95 -28.97 -2.23
N THR A 146 42.71 -29.98 -1.80
CA THR A 146 42.29 -31.38 -1.94
C THR A 146 41.11 -31.70 -1.02
N GLU A 147 41.02 -31.07 0.15
CA GLU A 147 39.89 -31.23 1.06
C GLU A 147 38.62 -30.51 0.58
N LEU A 148 38.71 -29.58 -0.40
CA LEU A 148 37.52 -28.88 -0.91
C LEU A 148 36.46 -29.85 -1.43
N THR A 149 36.84 -31.00 -1.99
CA THR A 149 35.88 -32.02 -2.43
C THR A 149 35.06 -32.60 -1.29
N ASP A 150 35.64 -32.67 -0.09
CA ASP A 150 34.98 -33.17 1.11
C ASP A 150 34.22 -32.07 1.86
N LYS A 151 34.52 -30.80 1.54
CA LYS A 151 34.03 -29.61 2.25
C LYS A 151 33.05 -28.76 1.46
N ILE A 152 32.87 -29.04 0.16
CA ILE A 152 31.94 -28.32 -0.70
C ILE A 152 31.16 -29.34 -1.53
N LYS A 153 29.83 -29.28 -1.45
CA LYS A 153 28.94 -30.01 -2.34
C LYS A 153 28.43 -29.09 -3.45
N ALA A 154 28.56 -29.50 -4.71
CA ALA A 154 27.93 -28.79 -5.82
C ALA A 154 26.41 -29.02 -5.83
N LYS A 155 25.99 -30.28 -5.70
CA LYS A 155 24.59 -30.73 -5.71
C LYS A 155 24.21 -31.47 -4.44
N SER A 156 22.93 -31.42 -4.12
CA SER A 156 22.33 -32.08 -2.95
C SER A 156 21.96 -33.55 -3.19
N SER A 157 21.66 -33.92 -4.44
CA SER A 157 21.32 -35.29 -4.83
C SER A 157 22.54 -36.04 -5.37
N PRO A 158 22.73 -37.32 -5.02
CA PRO A 158 23.76 -38.15 -5.64
C PRO A 158 23.31 -38.50 -7.06
N SER A 159 23.72 -37.72 -8.06
CA SER A 159 23.49 -38.10 -9.45
C SER A 159 24.34 -39.32 -9.83
N THR A 160 23.72 -40.26 -10.54
CA THR A 160 24.28 -41.53 -11.02
C THR A 160 25.42 -41.40 -12.04
N GLU A 161 25.87 -40.17 -12.34
CA GLU A 161 26.89 -39.86 -13.34
C GLU A 161 28.06 -39.08 -12.72
N GLN A 162 28.97 -39.80 -12.06
CA GLN A 162 30.19 -39.25 -11.45
C GLN A 162 31.19 -38.60 -12.44
N MET A 163 30.90 -38.61 -13.76
CA MET A 163 31.78 -38.02 -14.78
C MET A 163 31.46 -36.55 -15.11
N ASN A 164 30.26 -36.02 -14.80
CA ASN A 164 29.85 -34.66 -15.21
C ASN A 164 30.14 -33.57 -14.18
N ASP A 165 30.42 -33.93 -12.92
CA ASP A 165 30.62 -32.96 -11.84
C ASP A 165 31.81 -32.03 -12.09
N SER A 166 32.90 -32.52 -12.69
CA SER A 166 34.15 -31.75 -12.86
C SER A 166 34.02 -30.50 -13.74
N MET A 167 33.15 -30.53 -14.76
CA MET A 167 32.92 -29.41 -15.67
C MET A 167 31.92 -28.39 -15.08
N GLU A 168 30.98 -28.86 -14.25
CA GLU A 168 30.12 -28.01 -13.43
C GLU A 168 30.92 -27.27 -12.35
N PHE A 169 31.84 -27.96 -11.65
CA PHE A 169 32.73 -27.37 -10.64
C PHE A 169 33.57 -26.21 -11.19
N ALA A 170 34.15 -26.36 -12.38
CA ALA A 170 35.00 -25.33 -12.99
C ALA A 170 34.26 -24.01 -13.29
N SER A 171 32.93 -24.04 -13.49
CA SER A 171 32.13 -22.84 -13.75
C SER A 171 31.74 -22.07 -12.48
N LEU A 172 31.87 -22.71 -11.32
CA LEU A 172 31.38 -22.19 -10.03
C LEU A 172 32.50 -21.67 -9.13
N PHE A 173 33.74 -22.07 -9.40
CA PHE A 173 34.91 -21.67 -8.65
C PHE A 173 35.45 -20.33 -9.14
N PRO A 174 36.03 -19.52 -8.24
CA PRO A 174 36.58 -18.21 -8.59
C PRO A 174 37.79 -18.34 -9.53
N ASP A 175 38.17 -17.23 -10.19
CA ASP A 175 39.47 -17.18 -10.85
C ASP A 175 40.58 -17.24 -9.78
N PHE A 176 41.68 -17.96 -10.04
CA PHE A 176 42.74 -18.19 -9.05
C PHE A 176 43.96 -17.32 -9.31
N VAL A 177 44.45 -16.65 -8.27
CA VAL A 177 45.65 -15.82 -8.33
C VAL A 177 46.63 -16.29 -7.27
N TRP A 178 47.83 -16.71 -7.69
CA TRP A 178 48.90 -17.05 -6.75
C TRP A 178 49.86 -15.88 -6.61
N THR A 179 49.92 -15.33 -5.40
CA THR A 179 50.89 -14.30 -5.01
C THR A 179 52.04 -14.95 -4.24
N VAL A 180 53.25 -14.85 -4.79
CA VAL A 180 54.47 -15.43 -4.20
C VAL A 180 55.34 -14.28 -3.69
N ARG A 181 55.42 -14.16 -2.37
CA ARG A 181 56.08 -13.08 -1.65
C ARG A 181 57.54 -13.42 -1.37
N ASP A 182 58.37 -12.39 -1.23
CA ASP A 182 59.82 -12.52 -0.99
C ASP A 182 60.52 -13.46 -1.98
N PHE A 183 60.13 -13.38 -3.26
CA PHE A 183 60.72 -14.15 -4.34
C PHE A 183 62.12 -13.61 -4.66
N ILE A 184 63.12 -14.48 -4.65
CA ILE A 184 64.54 -14.13 -4.81
C ILE A 184 65.23 -14.84 -5.98
N LEU A 185 64.49 -15.67 -6.73
CA LEU A 185 65.04 -16.42 -7.86
C LEU A 185 64.88 -15.63 -9.16
N GLU A 186 65.74 -15.92 -10.12
CA GLU A 186 65.54 -15.49 -11.50
C GLU A 186 64.49 -16.40 -12.16
N LEU A 187 63.56 -15.80 -12.91
CA LEU A 187 62.51 -16.53 -13.61
C LEU A 187 63.07 -17.12 -14.91
N GLU A 188 63.85 -18.19 -14.79
CA GLU A 188 64.45 -18.90 -15.91
C GLU A 188 64.23 -20.41 -15.85
N ILE A 189 64.01 -21.03 -17.02
CA ILE A 189 64.01 -22.48 -17.20
C ILE A 189 64.91 -22.80 -18.39
N ASP A 190 65.87 -23.70 -18.21
CA ASP A 190 66.86 -24.09 -19.23
C ASP A 190 67.60 -22.88 -19.85
N GLY A 191 67.87 -21.85 -19.04
CA GLY A 191 68.51 -20.60 -19.44
C GLY A 191 67.66 -19.69 -20.32
N GLN A 192 66.36 -19.95 -20.42
CA GLN A 192 65.39 -19.08 -21.10
C GLN A 192 64.55 -18.32 -20.07
N PRO A 193 64.37 -17.00 -20.23
CA PRO A 193 63.50 -16.23 -19.35
C PRO A 193 62.05 -16.66 -19.54
N ILE A 194 61.34 -16.81 -18.42
CA ILE A 194 59.93 -17.18 -18.38
C ILE A 194 59.11 -16.13 -17.63
N THR A 195 57.80 -16.12 -17.85
CA THR A 195 56.87 -15.30 -17.08
C THR A 195 56.52 -15.96 -15.74
N SER A 196 55.99 -15.19 -14.79
CA SER A 196 55.45 -15.73 -13.53
C SER A 196 54.34 -16.76 -13.77
N ASP A 197 53.51 -16.55 -14.79
CA ASP A 197 52.45 -17.50 -15.18
C ASP A 197 53.05 -18.82 -15.70
N GLN A 198 54.09 -18.75 -16.52
CA GLN A 198 54.82 -19.95 -16.97
C GLN A 198 55.50 -20.67 -15.81
N TYR A 199 56.00 -19.93 -14.81
CA TYR A 199 56.54 -20.50 -13.59
C TYR A 199 55.48 -21.29 -12.80
N LEU A 200 54.28 -20.71 -12.62
CA LEU A 200 53.15 -21.40 -11.98
C LEU A 200 52.74 -22.66 -12.74
N GLU A 201 52.52 -22.56 -14.06
CA GLU A 201 52.12 -23.72 -14.86
C GLU A 201 53.19 -24.81 -14.85
N ASN A 202 54.48 -24.45 -14.81
CA ASN A 202 55.55 -25.41 -14.63
C ASN A 202 55.54 -26.09 -13.24
N ALA A 203 55.23 -25.35 -12.18
CA ALA A 203 55.10 -25.90 -10.82
C ALA A 203 53.90 -26.86 -10.67
N LEU A 204 52.85 -26.64 -11.45
CA LEU A 204 51.64 -27.47 -11.49
C LEU A 204 51.76 -28.69 -12.42
N LYS A 205 52.83 -28.82 -13.22
CA LYS A 205 53.07 -30.04 -14.02
C LYS A 205 53.14 -31.27 -13.13
N LEU A 206 52.42 -32.33 -13.51
CA LEU A 206 52.43 -33.61 -12.80
C LEU A 206 53.80 -34.28 -12.94
N LYS A 207 54.38 -34.68 -11.80
CA LYS A 207 55.64 -35.41 -11.73
C LYS A 207 55.39 -36.73 -11.01
N LYS A 208 55.84 -37.84 -11.62
CA LYS A 208 55.72 -39.18 -11.03
C LYS A 208 56.30 -39.19 -9.60
N GLY A 209 55.48 -39.55 -8.61
CA GLY A 209 55.91 -39.76 -7.22
C GLY A 209 55.85 -38.55 -6.28
N THR A 210 55.03 -37.54 -6.58
CA THR A 210 54.78 -36.37 -5.70
C THR A 210 53.29 -36.22 -5.40
N SER A 211 52.86 -35.24 -4.58
CA SER A 211 51.43 -34.93 -4.40
C SER A 211 50.80 -34.51 -5.74
N GLU A 212 50.27 -35.50 -6.46
CA GLU A 212 49.58 -35.33 -7.73
C GLU A 212 48.18 -34.74 -7.48
N GLU A 213 47.59 -35.04 -6.33
CA GLU A 213 46.22 -34.67 -5.97
C GLU A 213 46.04 -33.15 -5.90
N ALA A 214 46.90 -32.43 -5.18
CA ALA A 214 46.79 -30.97 -5.05
C ALA A 214 46.94 -30.26 -6.40
N ARG A 215 47.88 -30.72 -7.25
CA ARG A 215 48.07 -30.19 -8.60
C ARG A 215 46.84 -30.43 -9.47
N ILE A 216 46.30 -31.65 -9.44
CA ILE A 216 45.11 -32.02 -10.19
C ILE A 216 43.91 -31.18 -9.74
N CYS A 217 43.71 -31.00 -8.43
CA CYS A 217 42.61 -30.21 -7.90
C CYS A 217 42.72 -28.74 -8.32
N ILE A 218 43.90 -28.12 -8.21
CA ILE A 218 44.10 -26.73 -8.66
C ILE A 218 43.81 -26.61 -10.16
N GLN A 219 44.32 -27.56 -10.96
CA GLN A 219 44.13 -27.55 -12.40
C GLN A 219 42.66 -27.70 -12.82
N LYS A 220 41.91 -28.54 -12.10
CA LYS A 220 40.48 -28.82 -12.36
C LYS A 220 39.55 -27.73 -11.85
N PHE A 221 39.74 -27.27 -10.61
CA PHE A 221 38.83 -26.33 -9.97
C PHE A 221 39.03 -24.90 -10.43
N PHE A 222 40.25 -24.53 -10.79
CA PHE A 222 40.59 -23.16 -11.13
C PHE A 222 41.15 -23.10 -12.54
N PRO A 223 40.35 -23.21 -13.62
CA PRO A 223 40.87 -23.24 -14.99
C PRO A 223 41.60 -21.95 -15.38
N ASN A 224 41.15 -20.80 -14.87
CA ASN A 224 41.83 -19.52 -15.05
C ASN A 224 42.76 -19.27 -13.86
N ARG A 225 44.06 -19.18 -14.13
CA ARG A 225 45.09 -18.98 -13.12
C ARG A 225 46.04 -17.87 -13.52
N LYS A 226 46.45 -17.07 -12.55
CA LYS A 226 47.43 -15.99 -12.71
C LYS A 226 48.47 -16.08 -11.60
N CYS A 227 49.72 -15.72 -11.89
CA CYS A 227 50.78 -15.66 -10.89
C CYS A 227 51.41 -14.27 -10.84
N PHE A 228 51.62 -13.78 -9.62
CA PHE A 228 52.41 -12.59 -9.33
C PHE A 228 53.53 -12.96 -8.35
N ILE A 229 54.73 -12.52 -8.68
CA ILE A 229 55.88 -12.61 -7.77
C ILE A 229 56.16 -11.23 -7.20
N PHE A 230 56.61 -11.21 -5.95
CA PHE A 230 56.96 -9.98 -5.23
C PHE A 230 58.33 -10.19 -4.61
N VAL A 231 59.26 -9.28 -4.90
CA VAL A 231 60.51 -9.19 -4.15
C VAL A 231 60.23 -8.71 -2.72
N PRO A 232 61.18 -8.86 -1.77
CA PRO A 232 61.02 -8.29 -0.44
C PRO A 232 60.74 -6.79 -0.50
N PRO A 233 59.70 -6.27 0.19
CA PRO A 233 59.24 -4.90 -0.02
C PRO A 233 60.20 -3.84 0.50
N ALA A 234 60.97 -4.17 1.53
CA ALA A 234 61.97 -3.29 2.12
C ALA A 234 62.98 -4.12 2.93
N HIS A 235 64.06 -3.47 3.37
CA HIS A 235 65.02 -4.10 4.27
C HIS A 235 64.36 -4.58 5.58
N ARG A 236 64.76 -5.76 6.08
CA ARG A 236 64.16 -6.45 7.24
C ARG A 236 63.87 -5.56 8.46
N LYS A 237 64.73 -4.57 8.72
CA LYS A 237 64.59 -3.64 9.86
C LYS A 237 63.36 -2.71 9.74
N LYS A 238 62.93 -2.39 8.52
CA LYS A 238 61.78 -1.50 8.24
C LYS A 238 60.45 -2.26 8.15
N LEU A 239 60.45 -3.59 8.02
CA LEU A 239 59.23 -4.39 7.81
C LEU A 239 58.19 -4.26 8.93
N LYS A 240 58.59 -3.91 10.15
CA LYS A 240 57.66 -3.68 11.27
C LYS A 240 56.82 -2.42 11.11
N GLN A 241 57.28 -1.48 10.30
CA GLN A 241 56.66 -0.18 10.02
C GLN A 241 56.17 -0.12 8.57
N LEU A 242 55.99 -1.28 7.90
CA LEU A 242 55.65 -1.34 6.49
C LEU A 242 54.39 -0.54 6.11
N GLU A 243 53.46 -0.37 7.05
CA GLU A 243 52.24 0.44 6.88
C GLU A 243 52.52 1.95 6.83
N GLU A 244 53.58 2.39 7.50
CA GLU A 244 53.99 3.80 7.61
C GLU A 244 54.93 4.21 6.46
N LEU A 245 55.53 3.24 5.76
CA LEU A 245 56.45 3.51 4.66
C LEU A 245 55.71 4.05 3.44
N HIS A 246 56.27 5.10 2.84
CA HIS A 246 55.84 5.58 1.54
C HIS A 246 56.42 4.72 0.40
N ASP A 247 55.78 4.75 -0.77
CA ASP A 247 56.17 3.91 -1.91
C ASP A 247 57.61 4.21 -2.39
N ASP A 248 58.14 5.42 -2.17
CA ASP A 248 59.54 5.79 -2.46
C ASP A 248 60.57 5.20 -1.49
N GLU A 249 60.12 4.68 -0.35
CA GLU A 249 60.95 3.95 0.62
C GLU A 249 60.93 2.43 0.41
N LEU A 250 60.08 1.95 -0.49
CA LEU A 250 59.95 0.55 -0.84
C LEU A 250 60.83 0.20 -2.04
N ASP A 251 61.06 -1.09 -2.22
CA ASP A 251 61.70 -1.60 -3.43
C ASP A 251 60.84 -1.27 -4.67
N ILE A 252 61.47 -0.74 -5.72
CA ILE A 252 60.77 -0.27 -6.91
C ILE A 252 60.04 -1.40 -7.64
N ASP A 253 60.65 -2.59 -7.71
CA ASP A 253 60.05 -3.75 -8.35
C ASP A 253 58.87 -4.26 -7.51
N PHE A 254 58.93 -4.13 -6.18
CA PHE A 254 57.81 -4.45 -5.31
C PHE A 254 56.61 -3.52 -5.55
N VAL A 255 56.85 -2.21 -5.65
CA VAL A 255 55.81 -1.22 -5.91
C VAL A 255 55.18 -1.45 -7.29
N GLU A 256 56.00 -1.66 -8.32
CA GLU A 256 55.52 -1.94 -9.68
C GLU A 256 54.70 -3.23 -9.74
N ASN A 257 55.19 -4.33 -9.15
CA ASN A 257 54.46 -5.60 -9.12
C ASN A 257 53.15 -5.51 -8.30
N THR A 258 53.13 -4.72 -7.22
CA THR A 258 51.91 -4.44 -6.45
C THR A 258 50.89 -3.69 -7.28
N LYS A 259 51.32 -2.67 -8.03
CA LYS A 259 50.44 -1.95 -8.95
C LYS A 259 49.91 -2.86 -10.05
N ASN A 260 50.76 -3.67 -10.67
CA ASN A 260 50.37 -4.63 -11.71
C ASN A 260 49.36 -5.66 -11.20
N PHE A 261 49.53 -6.14 -9.96
CA PHE A 261 48.57 -7.00 -9.29
C PHE A 261 47.22 -6.30 -9.10
N CYS A 262 47.20 -5.09 -8.53
CA CYS A 262 45.96 -4.34 -8.33
C CYS A 262 45.25 -4.05 -9.66
N ASP A 263 45.98 -3.54 -10.66
CA ASP A 263 45.44 -3.25 -11.98
C ASP A 263 44.88 -4.50 -12.68
N TYR A 264 45.54 -5.66 -12.49
CA TYR A 264 45.00 -6.94 -12.99
C TYR A 264 43.69 -7.30 -12.32
N ILE A 265 43.61 -7.22 -10.98
CA ILE A 265 42.39 -7.53 -10.24
C ILE A 265 41.26 -6.59 -10.68
N PHE A 266 41.49 -5.28 -10.71
CA PHE A 266 40.47 -4.30 -11.12
C PHE A 266 40.02 -4.44 -12.57
N LYS A 267 40.82 -5.08 -13.44
CA LYS A 267 40.49 -5.28 -14.85
C LYS A 267 39.81 -6.63 -15.11
N ASN A 268 40.19 -7.67 -14.39
CA ASN A 268 39.86 -9.05 -14.74
C ASN A 268 38.94 -9.74 -13.73
N ALA A 269 38.88 -9.28 -12.47
CA ALA A 269 37.99 -9.86 -11.48
C ALA A 269 36.53 -9.57 -11.85
N LYS A 270 35.76 -10.64 -12.05
CA LYS A 270 34.37 -10.55 -12.50
C LYS A 270 33.42 -10.34 -11.33
N ALA A 271 32.24 -9.81 -11.61
CA ALA A 271 31.14 -9.83 -10.66
C ALA A 271 30.84 -11.28 -10.24
N LYS A 272 30.60 -11.51 -8.95
CA LYS A 272 30.23 -12.83 -8.42
C LYS A 272 28.88 -13.24 -9.00
N THR A 273 28.79 -14.47 -9.47
CA THR A 273 27.57 -15.03 -10.06
C THR A 273 27.14 -16.30 -9.32
N LEU A 274 25.84 -16.58 -9.33
CA LEU A 274 25.29 -17.83 -8.81
C LEU A 274 25.30 -18.94 -9.89
N PRO A 275 25.37 -20.22 -9.51
CA PRO A 275 25.06 -21.34 -10.38
C PRO A 275 23.72 -21.14 -11.12
N GLY A 276 23.74 -21.19 -12.46
CA GLY A 276 22.56 -20.95 -13.30
C GLY A 276 22.39 -19.50 -13.77
N GLY A 277 23.32 -18.62 -13.42
CA GLY A 277 23.31 -17.21 -13.83
C GLY A 277 22.71 -16.28 -12.76
N GLY A 278 22.86 -14.98 -12.97
CA GLY A 278 22.47 -13.95 -12.02
C GLY A 278 23.65 -13.42 -11.20
N THR A 279 23.79 -12.10 -11.19
CA THR A 279 24.82 -11.40 -10.43
C THR A 279 24.46 -11.33 -8.95
N VAL A 280 25.45 -11.52 -8.09
CA VAL A 280 25.33 -11.37 -6.64
C VAL A 280 25.48 -9.88 -6.30
N ASN A 281 24.59 -9.37 -5.46
CA ASN A 281 24.73 -8.08 -4.78
C ASN A 281 25.03 -8.33 -3.29
N GLY A 282 25.13 -7.28 -2.47
CA GLY A 282 25.45 -7.46 -1.06
C GLY A 282 24.40 -8.26 -0.29
N PHE A 283 23.10 -8.03 -0.53
CA PHE A 283 22.03 -8.83 0.08
C PHE A 283 22.19 -10.33 -0.20
N ARG A 284 22.40 -10.70 -1.47
CA ARG A 284 22.63 -12.10 -1.87
C ARG A 284 23.89 -12.67 -1.22
N LEU A 285 24.98 -11.91 -1.19
CA LEU A 285 26.23 -12.34 -0.56
C LEU A 285 26.04 -12.59 0.94
N GLY A 286 25.34 -11.71 1.66
CA GLY A 286 25.05 -11.87 3.08
C GLY A 286 24.23 -13.12 3.38
N LYS A 287 23.30 -13.48 2.49
CA LYS A 287 22.53 -14.75 2.60
C LYS A 287 23.36 -15.97 2.28
N LEU A 288 24.30 -15.90 1.33
CA LEU A 288 25.28 -16.98 1.10
C LEU A 288 26.14 -17.21 2.36
N VAL A 289 26.63 -16.13 2.97
CA VAL A 289 27.41 -16.19 4.22
C VAL A 289 26.62 -16.88 5.32
N LEU A 290 25.38 -16.45 5.56
CA LEU A 290 24.49 -17.07 6.54
C LEU A 290 24.31 -18.57 6.28
N ASN A 291 23.89 -18.94 5.07
CA ASN A 291 23.62 -20.33 4.72
C ASN A 291 24.86 -21.23 4.86
N TYR A 292 26.03 -20.76 4.43
CA TYR A 292 27.26 -21.57 4.51
C TYR A 292 27.77 -21.70 5.94
N VAL A 293 27.74 -20.62 6.74
CA VAL A 293 28.15 -20.69 8.14
C VAL A 293 27.19 -21.55 8.95
N GLU A 294 25.88 -21.42 8.74
CA GLU A 294 24.86 -22.24 9.41
C GLU A 294 25.07 -23.74 9.14
N ALA A 295 25.33 -24.11 7.88
CA ALA A 295 25.66 -25.49 7.51
C ALA A 295 26.89 -25.99 8.29
N ILE A 296 28.00 -25.22 8.30
CA ILE A 296 29.23 -25.59 9.02
C ILE A 296 28.96 -25.75 10.51
N THR A 297 28.26 -24.80 11.13
CA THR A 297 27.98 -24.82 12.58
C THR A 297 27.04 -25.96 12.98
N SER A 298 26.19 -26.41 12.06
CA SER A 298 25.28 -27.54 12.25
C SER A 298 25.96 -28.90 12.00
N GLY A 299 27.21 -28.91 11.55
CA GLY A 299 27.96 -30.12 11.20
C GLY A 299 27.72 -30.62 9.78
N ASP A 300 26.95 -29.88 8.97
CA ASP A 300 26.69 -30.17 7.58
C ASP A 300 27.78 -29.60 6.66
N ILE A 301 27.82 -30.11 5.42
CA ILE A 301 28.73 -29.63 4.38
C ILE A 301 28.03 -28.52 3.58
N PRO A 302 28.61 -27.31 3.46
CA PRO A 302 28.13 -26.26 2.57
C PRO A 302 27.82 -26.77 1.16
N CYS A 303 26.59 -26.55 0.71
CA CYS A 303 26.13 -26.97 -0.61
C CYS A 303 25.75 -25.75 -1.45
N MET A 304 26.39 -25.61 -2.62
CA MET A 304 26.15 -24.48 -3.53
C MET A 304 24.72 -24.46 -4.05
N GLU A 305 24.21 -25.60 -4.52
CA GLU A 305 22.83 -25.72 -5.00
C GLU A 305 21.81 -25.33 -3.91
N ASN A 306 21.98 -25.85 -2.69
CA ASN A 306 21.07 -25.54 -1.57
C ASN A 306 21.08 -24.05 -1.25
N ALA A 307 22.25 -23.41 -1.22
CA ALA A 307 22.35 -21.98 -0.97
C ALA A 307 21.63 -21.15 -2.04
N VAL A 308 21.73 -21.55 -3.32
CA VAL A 308 21.01 -20.90 -4.42
C VAL A 308 19.51 -21.14 -4.32
N LEU A 309 19.06 -22.37 -4.00
CA LEU A 309 17.64 -22.68 -3.83
C LEU A 309 17.02 -21.92 -2.65
N ALA A 310 17.72 -21.83 -1.52
CA ALA A 310 17.28 -21.06 -0.36
C ALA A 310 17.17 -19.56 -0.68
N LEU A 311 18.14 -19.01 -1.43
CA LEU A 311 18.05 -17.65 -1.95
C LEU A 311 16.85 -17.47 -2.89
N ALA A 312 16.62 -18.42 -3.81
CA ALA A 312 15.53 -18.36 -4.79
C ALA A 312 14.17 -18.39 -4.09
N GLN A 313 14.01 -19.27 -3.10
CA GLN A 313 12.81 -19.34 -2.26
C GLN A 313 12.50 -17.98 -1.62
N LEU A 314 13.51 -17.34 -1.01
CA LEU A 314 13.35 -16.07 -0.32
C LEU A 314 13.02 -14.92 -1.28
N GLU A 315 13.81 -14.78 -2.35
CA GLU A 315 13.63 -13.68 -3.30
C GLU A 315 12.36 -13.82 -4.12
N ASN A 316 12.02 -15.03 -4.57
CA ASN A 316 10.80 -15.26 -5.35
C ASN A 316 9.56 -15.06 -4.48
N SER A 317 9.58 -15.49 -3.21
CA SER A 317 8.50 -15.19 -2.26
C SER A 317 8.30 -13.67 -2.11
N ALA A 318 9.38 -12.92 -1.93
CA ALA A 318 9.32 -11.47 -1.81
C ALA A 318 8.90 -10.79 -3.13
N ALA A 319 9.32 -11.32 -4.28
CA ALA A 319 8.94 -10.84 -5.61
C ALA A 319 7.44 -11.05 -5.88
N VAL A 320 6.86 -12.18 -5.46
CA VAL A 320 5.41 -12.42 -5.52
C VAL A 320 4.69 -11.34 -4.72
N GLN A 321 5.09 -11.10 -3.46
CA GLN A 321 4.44 -10.09 -2.60
C GLN A 321 4.53 -8.67 -3.18
N ARG A 322 5.71 -8.26 -3.67
CA ARG A 322 5.87 -6.96 -4.34
C ARG A 322 4.99 -6.83 -5.58
N SER A 323 4.91 -7.89 -6.37
CA SER A 323 4.13 -7.91 -7.62
C SER A 323 2.62 -7.89 -7.36
N LEU A 324 2.15 -8.58 -6.32
CA LEU A 324 0.75 -8.50 -5.87
C LEU A 324 0.41 -7.11 -5.33
N THR A 325 1.31 -6.50 -4.56
CA THR A 325 1.12 -5.12 -4.06
C THR A 325 1.01 -4.13 -5.23
N LEU A 326 1.89 -4.26 -6.23
CA LEU A 326 1.83 -3.46 -7.45
C LEU A 326 0.51 -3.67 -8.20
N TYR A 327 0.07 -4.93 -8.36
CA TYR A 327 -1.22 -5.25 -8.96
C TYR A 327 -2.37 -4.54 -8.24
N GLU A 328 -2.44 -4.64 -6.91
CA GLU A 328 -3.50 -4.01 -6.13
C GLU A 328 -3.49 -2.48 -6.24
N GLU A 329 -2.31 -1.85 -6.19
CA GLU A 329 -2.18 -0.41 -6.34
C GLU A 329 -2.65 0.06 -7.72
N MET A 330 -2.25 -0.65 -8.78
CA MET A 330 -2.70 -0.35 -10.14
C MET A 330 -4.20 -0.55 -10.29
N MET A 331 -4.78 -1.61 -9.71
CA MET A 331 -6.23 -1.84 -9.71
C MET A 331 -6.97 -0.72 -8.97
N ARG A 332 -6.48 -0.29 -7.79
CA ARG A 332 -7.04 0.85 -7.03
C ARG A 332 -7.00 2.17 -7.82
N GLN A 333 -5.97 2.38 -8.63
CA GLN A 333 -5.82 3.60 -9.43
C GLN A 333 -6.69 3.58 -10.70
N LYS A 334 -6.80 2.43 -11.36
CA LYS A 334 -7.47 2.30 -12.66
C LYS A 334 -8.96 2.02 -12.57
N VAL A 335 -9.41 1.34 -11.52
CA VAL A 335 -10.80 0.92 -11.37
C VAL A 335 -11.52 1.82 -10.37
N ARG A 336 -12.60 2.46 -10.81
CA ARG A 336 -13.55 3.14 -9.93
C ARG A 336 -14.82 2.33 -9.85
N PHE A 337 -15.30 2.10 -8.63
CA PHE A 337 -16.56 1.38 -8.42
C PHE A 337 -17.73 2.34 -8.23
N PRO A 338 -18.93 1.97 -8.71
CA PRO A 338 -19.20 0.82 -9.58
C PRO A 338 -18.65 1.03 -11.00
N THR A 339 -18.17 -0.05 -11.65
CA THR A 339 -17.82 0.00 -13.08
C THR A 339 -19.09 -0.05 -13.93
N GLU A 340 -19.08 0.56 -15.12
CA GLU A 340 -20.26 0.56 -16.00
C GLU A 340 -20.49 -0.81 -16.63
N THR A 341 -19.42 -1.53 -16.93
CA THR A 341 -19.47 -2.88 -17.51
C THR A 341 -18.48 -3.82 -16.83
N LEU A 342 -18.73 -5.14 -16.95
CA LEU A 342 -17.76 -6.16 -16.56
C LEU A 342 -16.48 -6.08 -17.43
N GLN A 343 -16.61 -5.67 -18.70
CA GLN A 343 -15.48 -5.59 -19.62
C GLN A 343 -14.45 -4.56 -19.17
N GLU A 344 -14.89 -3.40 -18.66
CA GLU A 344 -14.00 -2.37 -18.11
C GLU A 344 -13.12 -2.90 -16.98
N LEU A 345 -13.71 -3.70 -16.07
CA LEU A 345 -12.98 -4.35 -14.99
C LEU A 345 -11.99 -5.40 -15.51
N LEU A 346 -12.41 -6.23 -16.48
CA LEU A 346 -11.57 -7.26 -17.07
C LEU A 346 -10.38 -6.67 -17.83
N ASP A 347 -10.58 -5.59 -18.60
CA ASP A 347 -9.53 -4.91 -19.34
C ASP A 347 -8.49 -4.30 -18.38
N ALA A 348 -8.95 -3.66 -17.30
CA ALA A 348 -8.06 -3.15 -16.27
C ALA A 348 -7.27 -4.27 -15.60
N HIS A 349 -7.93 -5.38 -15.24
CA HIS A 349 -7.29 -6.55 -14.65
C HIS A 349 -6.20 -7.15 -15.55
N ILE A 350 -6.46 -7.33 -16.86
CA ILE A 350 -5.49 -7.88 -17.81
C ILE A 350 -4.21 -7.03 -17.83
N VAL A 351 -4.36 -5.70 -17.88
CA VAL A 351 -3.20 -4.79 -17.90
C VAL A 351 -2.44 -4.84 -16.58
N CYS A 352 -3.13 -4.78 -15.44
CA CYS A 352 -2.50 -4.84 -14.12
C CYS A 352 -1.79 -6.18 -13.89
N LYS A 353 -2.42 -7.30 -14.25
CA LYS A 353 -1.83 -8.65 -14.17
C LYS A 353 -0.60 -8.77 -15.05
N SER A 354 -0.64 -8.24 -16.27
CA SER A 354 0.51 -8.25 -17.18
C SER A 354 1.69 -7.49 -16.58
N GLU A 355 1.46 -6.31 -16.00
CA GLU A 355 2.53 -5.50 -15.42
C GLU A 355 3.10 -6.11 -14.14
N ALA A 356 2.25 -6.65 -13.26
CA ALA A 356 2.69 -7.41 -12.09
C ALA A 356 3.51 -8.64 -12.49
N THR A 357 3.10 -9.36 -13.54
CA THR A 357 3.87 -10.51 -14.06
C THR A 357 5.24 -10.08 -14.59
N LYS A 358 5.33 -8.96 -15.31
CA LYS A 358 6.64 -8.44 -15.77
C LYS A 358 7.52 -8.04 -14.59
N SER A 359 6.95 -7.38 -13.58
CA SER A 359 7.67 -7.04 -12.35
C SER A 359 8.21 -8.29 -11.65
N PHE A 360 7.39 -9.34 -11.54
CA PHE A 360 7.81 -10.62 -10.97
C PHE A 360 8.95 -11.25 -11.78
N ILE A 361 8.83 -11.32 -13.11
CA ILE A 361 9.86 -11.93 -13.98
C ILE A 361 11.19 -11.17 -13.86
N LYS A 362 11.15 -9.85 -13.70
CA LYS A 362 12.34 -9.02 -13.54
C LYS A 362 13.04 -9.28 -12.19
N ASP A 363 12.26 -9.48 -11.14
CA ASP A 363 12.76 -9.57 -9.76
C ASP A 363 13.02 -11.01 -9.29
N SER A 364 12.42 -12.00 -9.95
CA SER A 364 12.56 -13.42 -9.61
C SER A 364 13.81 -14.03 -10.24
N PHE A 365 14.30 -15.10 -9.63
CA PHE A 365 15.39 -15.88 -10.17
C PHE A 365 15.24 -17.36 -9.80
N LYS A 366 15.66 -18.25 -10.71
CA LYS A 366 15.61 -19.72 -10.52
C LYS A 366 14.26 -20.21 -9.95
N ASP A 367 13.14 -19.73 -10.50
CA ASP A 367 11.79 -20.21 -10.19
C ASP A 367 11.56 -21.58 -10.82
N VAL A 368 12.00 -22.63 -10.12
CA VAL A 368 11.89 -24.02 -10.57
C VAL A 368 10.42 -24.37 -10.80
N ASN A 369 10.10 -24.94 -11.97
CA ASN A 369 8.74 -25.30 -12.39
C ASN A 369 7.72 -24.14 -12.42
N GLN A 370 8.18 -22.88 -12.37
CA GLN A 370 7.34 -21.69 -12.30
C GLN A 370 6.36 -21.71 -11.11
N GLU A 371 6.75 -22.31 -9.99
CA GLU A 371 5.88 -22.45 -8.81
C GLU A 371 5.50 -21.10 -8.21
N PHE A 372 6.44 -20.16 -8.14
CA PHE A 372 6.17 -18.82 -7.65
C PHE A 372 5.37 -18.00 -8.65
N GLN A 373 5.67 -18.10 -9.93
CA GLN A 373 4.86 -17.47 -10.97
C GLN A 373 3.42 -17.97 -10.95
N LYS A 374 3.19 -19.27 -10.72
CA LYS A 374 1.85 -19.84 -10.54
C LYS A 374 1.16 -19.31 -9.27
N THR A 375 1.94 -19.05 -8.22
CA THR A 375 1.46 -18.43 -6.96
C THR A 375 1.12 -16.95 -7.13
N LEU A 376 1.54 -16.29 -8.22
CA LEU A 376 1.07 -14.96 -8.62
C LEU A 376 -0.38 -15.01 -9.12
N GLU A 377 -1.27 -15.58 -8.29
CA GLU A 377 -2.69 -15.81 -8.52
C GLU A 377 -3.47 -14.49 -8.48
N ALA A 378 -3.14 -13.55 -9.37
CA ALA A 378 -3.80 -12.26 -9.52
C ALA A 378 -5.32 -12.40 -9.69
N ASP A 379 -5.78 -13.56 -10.16
CA ASP A 379 -7.20 -13.91 -10.27
C ASP A 379 -7.84 -14.14 -8.89
N LYS A 380 -7.15 -14.80 -7.95
CA LYS A 380 -7.62 -14.90 -6.55
C LYS A 380 -7.56 -13.55 -5.85
N THR A 381 -6.53 -12.75 -6.10
CA THR A 381 -6.46 -11.38 -5.57
C THR A 381 -7.59 -10.51 -6.13
N LEU A 382 -7.97 -10.71 -7.40
CA LEU A 382 -9.17 -10.06 -7.98
C LEU A 382 -10.44 -10.52 -7.25
N GLU A 383 -10.62 -11.82 -6.99
CA GLU A 383 -11.77 -12.33 -6.24
C GLU A 383 -11.86 -11.74 -4.83
N GLU A 384 -10.75 -11.69 -4.08
CA GLU A 384 -10.68 -11.07 -2.76
C GLU A 384 -10.97 -9.58 -2.82
N TYR A 385 -10.41 -8.89 -3.82
CA TYR A 385 -10.67 -7.47 -4.05
C TYR A 385 -12.16 -7.23 -4.35
N LEU A 386 -12.81 -8.07 -5.16
CA LEU A 386 -14.24 -7.98 -5.45
C LEU A 386 -15.09 -8.26 -4.21
N LYS A 387 -14.77 -9.30 -3.42
CA LYS A 387 -15.42 -9.57 -2.13
C LYS A 387 -15.33 -8.36 -1.19
N SER A 388 -14.19 -7.66 -1.16
CA SER A 388 -14.05 -6.45 -0.33
C SER A 388 -15.00 -5.32 -0.75
N LYS A 389 -15.45 -5.29 -2.01
CA LYS A 389 -16.36 -4.28 -2.57
C LYS A 389 -17.84 -4.68 -2.53
N GLU A 390 -18.14 -5.93 -2.18
CA GLU A 390 -19.52 -6.43 -2.05
C GLU A 390 -20.32 -5.61 -1.03
N THR A 391 -19.68 -5.17 0.05
CA THR A 391 -20.29 -4.27 1.07
C THR A 391 -20.78 -2.94 0.48
N VAL A 392 -20.07 -2.39 -0.51
CA VAL A 392 -20.47 -1.16 -1.20
C VAL A 392 -21.67 -1.43 -2.11
N ALA A 393 -21.67 -2.58 -2.80
CA ALA A 393 -22.79 -3.00 -3.64
C ALA A 393 -24.07 -3.21 -2.80
N ASP A 394 -23.96 -3.87 -1.64
CA ASP A 394 -25.07 -4.06 -0.70
C ASP A 394 -25.61 -2.73 -0.17
N ALA A 395 -24.73 -1.79 0.20
CA ALA A 395 -25.12 -0.47 0.68
C ALA A 395 -25.87 0.34 -0.40
N ILE A 396 -25.42 0.30 -1.65
CA ILE A 396 -26.11 0.95 -2.78
C ILE A 396 -27.50 0.33 -2.96
N ASN A 397 -27.59 -1.00 -2.99
CA ASN A 397 -28.84 -1.72 -3.19
C ASN A 397 -29.85 -1.47 -2.05
N GLN A 398 -29.38 -1.42 -0.79
CA GLN A 398 -30.23 -1.03 0.34
C GLN A 398 -30.73 0.42 0.21
N THR A 399 -29.88 1.34 -0.21
CA THR A 399 -30.25 2.75 -0.39
C THR A 399 -31.30 2.91 -1.50
N ASP A 400 -31.14 2.22 -2.63
CA ASP A 400 -32.11 2.22 -3.72
C ASP A 400 -33.46 1.66 -3.27
N LYS A 401 -33.47 0.53 -2.55
CA LYS A 401 -34.71 -0.02 -1.97
C LYS A 401 -35.39 0.98 -1.03
N MET A 402 -34.62 1.69 -0.20
CA MET A 402 -35.17 2.73 0.68
C MET A 402 -35.72 3.92 -0.10
N LEU A 403 -35.05 4.35 -1.17
CA LEU A 403 -35.54 5.43 -2.04
C LEU A 403 -36.85 5.02 -2.72
N THR A 404 -36.92 3.80 -3.27
CA THR A 404 -38.13 3.29 -3.94
C THR A 404 -39.31 3.22 -2.97
N ALA A 405 -39.09 2.69 -1.75
CA ALA A 405 -40.11 2.64 -0.71
C ALA A 405 -40.59 4.05 -0.29
N LYS A 406 -39.68 5.02 -0.16
CA LYS A 406 -40.05 6.41 0.13
C LYS A 406 -40.81 7.09 -1.00
N GLU A 407 -40.49 6.78 -2.25
CA GLU A 407 -41.24 7.28 -3.41
C GLU A 407 -42.68 6.74 -3.44
N GLU A 408 -42.87 5.46 -3.15
CA GLU A 408 -44.19 4.85 -3.02
C GLU A 408 -44.98 5.45 -1.85
N GLU A 409 -44.35 5.62 -0.68
CA GLU A 409 -44.97 6.27 0.47
C GLU A 409 -45.41 7.70 0.15
N LYS A 410 -44.55 8.47 -0.53
CA LYS A 410 -44.87 9.83 -0.97
C LYS A 410 -46.06 9.86 -1.95
N LYS A 411 -46.12 8.92 -2.90
CA LYS A 411 -47.26 8.80 -3.83
C LYS A 411 -48.55 8.47 -3.10
N GLU A 412 -48.53 7.57 -2.11
CA GLU A 412 -49.71 7.22 -1.32
C GLU A 412 -50.16 8.37 -0.42
N GLN A 413 -49.21 9.11 0.19
CA GLN A 413 -49.52 10.33 0.94
C GLN A 413 -50.15 11.40 0.04
N GLN A 414 -49.63 11.62 -1.17
CA GLN A 414 -50.23 12.54 -2.15
C GLN A 414 -51.64 12.10 -2.54
N ARG A 415 -51.87 10.80 -2.76
CA ARG A 415 -53.19 10.26 -3.08
C ARG A 415 -54.19 10.48 -1.95
N LYS A 416 -53.79 10.22 -0.69
CA LYS A 416 -54.61 10.47 0.50
C LYS A 416 -54.93 11.97 0.67
N ALA A 417 -53.95 12.84 0.47
CA ALA A 417 -54.15 14.28 0.55
C ALA A 417 -55.13 14.79 -0.52
N GLN A 418 -55.05 14.26 -1.74
CA GLN A 418 -55.97 14.60 -2.83
C GLN A 418 -57.41 14.19 -2.49
N VAL A 419 -57.61 12.96 -2.00
CA VAL A 419 -58.93 12.48 -1.58
C VAL A 419 -59.49 13.34 -0.44
N ALA A 420 -58.67 13.72 0.53
CA ALA A 420 -59.08 14.60 1.63
C ALA A 420 -59.46 16.01 1.14
N ALA A 421 -58.71 16.57 0.19
CA ALA A 421 -59.02 17.87 -0.41
C ALA A 421 -60.35 17.84 -1.21
N ASP A 422 -60.60 16.76 -1.95
CA ASP A 422 -61.86 16.56 -2.67
C ASP A 422 -63.06 16.41 -1.71
N ALA A 423 -62.89 15.66 -0.61
CA ALA A 423 -63.91 15.54 0.42
C ALA A 423 -64.21 16.87 1.13
N ALA A 424 -63.18 17.68 1.44
CA ALA A 424 -63.35 19.00 2.04
C ALA A 424 -64.13 19.96 1.11
N ARG A 425 -63.80 19.96 -0.19
CA ARG A 425 -64.56 20.74 -1.19
C ARG A 425 -66.03 20.33 -1.26
N ALA A 426 -66.31 19.02 -1.25
CA ALA A 426 -67.68 18.52 -1.26
C ALA A 426 -68.46 18.94 0.00
N LEU A 427 -67.82 18.90 1.17
CA LEU A 427 -68.42 19.34 2.43
C LEU A 427 -68.73 20.84 2.44
N GLU A 428 -67.83 21.67 1.91
CA GLU A 428 -68.04 23.12 1.81
C GLU A 428 -69.21 23.45 0.87
N ILE A 429 -69.31 22.77 -0.27
CA ILE A 429 -70.45 22.89 -1.19
C ILE A 429 -71.76 22.50 -0.47
N GLN A 430 -71.74 21.42 0.32
CA GLN A 430 -72.91 20.99 1.10
C GLN A 430 -73.31 22.02 2.17
N GLN A 431 -72.36 22.59 2.90
CA GLN A 431 -72.62 23.62 3.91
C GLN A 431 -73.24 24.87 3.29
N ARG A 432 -72.67 25.38 2.19
CA ARG A 432 -73.24 26.54 1.46
C ARG A 432 -74.68 26.28 1.00
N ARG A 433 -74.97 25.05 0.56
CA ARG A 433 -76.32 24.67 0.12
C ARG A 433 -77.31 24.64 1.30
N GLN A 434 -76.90 24.13 2.46
CA GLN A 434 -77.72 24.15 3.68
C GLN A 434 -77.98 25.58 4.16
N GLU A 435 -76.98 26.45 4.11
CA GLU A 435 -77.10 27.86 4.50
C GLU A 435 -78.06 28.62 3.57
N GLN A 436 -77.99 28.39 2.25
CA GLN A 436 -78.95 28.97 1.30
C GLN A 436 -80.39 28.54 1.59
N ILE A 437 -80.62 27.26 1.85
CA ILE A 437 -81.96 26.74 2.20
C ILE A 437 -82.47 27.41 3.48
N ARG A 438 -81.61 27.58 4.49
CA ARG A 438 -81.99 28.24 5.74
C ARG A 438 -82.40 29.70 5.50
N LEU A 439 -81.60 30.46 4.77
CA LEU A 439 -81.90 31.86 4.44
C LEU A 439 -83.20 32.01 3.64
N GLU A 440 -83.46 31.08 2.71
CA GLU A 440 -84.70 31.08 1.94
C GLU A 440 -85.93 30.77 2.81
N ASN A 441 -85.81 29.84 3.75
CA ASN A 441 -86.87 29.52 4.71
C ASN A 441 -87.18 30.71 5.65
N GLU A 442 -86.16 31.39 6.17
CA GLU A 442 -86.33 32.60 6.99
C GLU A 442 -87.05 33.71 6.20
N ARG A 443 -86.70 33.92 4.92
CA ARG A 443 -87.41 34.86 4.04
C ARG A 443 -88.89 34.48 3.87
N ARG A 444 -89.20 33.20 3.62
CA ARG A 444 -90.60 32.73 3.48
C ARG A 444 -91.41 32.96 4.75
N GLN A 445 -90.83 32.70 5.94
CA GLN A 445 -91.50 32.97 7.21
C GLN A 445 -91.75 34.46 7.42
N GLN A 446 -90.79 35.31 7.09
CA GLN A 446 -90.93 36.76 7.22
C GLN A 446 -92.03 37.32 6.29
N GLU A 447 -92.11 36.80 5.06
CA GLU A 447 -93.16 37.16 4.10
C GLU A 447 -94.57 36.77 4.62
N GLN A 448 -94.71 35.57 5.19
CA GLN A 448 -95.97 35.10 5.79
C GLN A 448 -96.43 36.00 6.96
N LEU A 449 -95.51 36.37 7.85
CA LEU A 449 -95.81 37.30 8.96
C LEU A 449 -96.26 38.66 8.44
N ARG A 450 -95.64 39.15 7.36
CA ARG A 450 -95.98 40.43 6.74
C ARG A 450 -97.38 40.43 6.12
N GLN A 451 -97.75 39.35 5.42
CA GLN A 451 -99.11 39.17 4.89
C GLN A 451 -100.16 39.09 6.00
N MET A 452 -99.86 38.36 7.09
CA MET A 452 -100.75 38.25 8.23
C MET A 452 -101.00 39.61 8.90
N ALA A 453 -99.95 40.42 9.11
CA ALA A 453 -100.06 41.76 9.65
C ALA A 453 -100.88 42.70 8.75
N ALA A 454 -100.73 42.61 7.43
CA ALA A 454 -101.52 43.40 6.48
C ALA A 454 -103.02 43.05 6.54
N ASN A 455 -103.36 41.76 6.64
CA ASN A 455 -104.76 41.31 6.78
C ASN A 455 -105.39 41.78 8.10
N ILE A 456 -104.68 41.66 9.22
CA ILE A 456 -105.16 42.16 10.53
C ILE A 456 -105.38 43.68 10.46
N GLY A 457 -104.46 44.41 9.83
CA GLY A 457 -104.59 45.85 9.61
C GLY A 457 -105.82 46.23 8.75
N ALA A 458 -106.14 45.44 7.73
CA ALA A 458 -107.31 45.65 6.88
C ALA A 458 -108.63 45.36 7.63
N GLN A 459 -108.70 44.25 8.38
CA GLN A 459 -109.87 43.90 9.20
C GLN A 459 -110.16 44.95 10.26
N ARG A 460 -109.12 45.47 10.93
CA ARG A 460 -109.27 46.52 11.94
C ARG A 460 -109.82 47.82 11.34
N ARG A 461 -109.39 48.19 10.12
CA ARG A 461 -109.93 49.37 9.41
C ARG A 461 -111.39 49.19 9.01
N GLN A 462 -111.79 48.02 8.54
CA GLN A 462 -113.20 47.72 8.24
C GLN A 462 -114.09 47.80 9.49
N TRP A 463 -113.64 47.21 10.60
CA TRP A 463 -114.39 47.23 11.85
C TRP A 463 -114.57 48.65 12.41
N LEU A 464 -113.52 49.47 12.37
CA LEU A 464 -113.60 50.88 12.80
C LEU A 464 -114.59 51.69 11.94
N ALA A 465 -114.58 51.47 10.62
CA ALA A 465 -115.50 52.16 9.70
C ALA A 465 -116.97 51.75 9.91
N GLU A 466 -117.24 50.50 10.31
CA GLU A 466 -118.59 50.05 10.67
C GLU A 466 -119.08 50.70 11.96
N GLN A 467 -118.22 50.79 12.99
CA GLN A 467 -118.55 51.45 14.26
C GLN A 467 -118.88 52.94 14.06
N GLU A 468 -118.11 53.65 13.23
CA GLU A 468 -118.39 55.07 12.90
C GLU A 468 -119.73 55.24 12.20
N ARG A 469 -120.09 54.35 11.26
CA ARG A 469 -121.40 54.39 10.57
C ARG A 469 -122.56 54.16 11.53
N GLU A 470 -122.38 53.26 12.50
CA GLU A 470 -123.42 52.93 13.47
C GLU A 470 -123.61 54.05 14.50
N GLN A 471 -122.52 54.68 14.95
CA GLN A 471 -122.60 55.90 15.77
C GLN A 471 -123.28 57.06 15.02
N ALA A 472 -122.96 57.25 13.73
CA ALA A 472 -123.61 58.27 12.90
C ALA A 472 -125.12 58.04 12.76
N ARG A 473 -125.58 56.79 12.61
CA ARG A 473 -127.01 56.45 12.60
C ARG A 473 -127.71 56.81 13.90
N ARG A 474 -127.13 56.45 15.05
CA ARG A 474 -127.72 56.76 16.37
C ARG A 474 -127.84 58.27 16.61
N LEU A 475 -126.83 59.04 16.22
CA LEU A 475 -126.87 60.51 16.30
C LEU A 475 -127.96 61.10 15.40
N GLN A 476 -128.16 60.53 14.20
CA GLN A 476 -129.21 60.97 13.28
C GLN A 476 -130.63 60.66 13.80
N GLU A 477 -130.83 59.48 14.39
CA GLU A 477 -132.10 59.10 15.03
C GLU A 477 -132.42 59.99 16.24
N GLN A 478 -131.43 60.30 17.09
CA GLN A 478 -131.61 61.24 18.20
C GLN A 478 -131.98 62.65 17.71
N ALA A 479 -131.36 63.13 16.63
CA ALA A 479 -131.67 64.43 16.05
C ALA A 479 -133.11 64.51 15.52
N GLN A 480 -133.63 63.43 14.91
CA GLN A 480 -135.02 63.37 14.44
C GLN A 480 -136.03 63.39 15.60
N LEU A 481 -135.78 62.61 16.65
CA LEU A 481 -136.62 62.59 17.86
C LEU A 481 -136.69 63.98 18.52
N LEU A 482 -135.57 64.69 18.60
CA LEU A 482 -135.51 66.03 19.18
C LEU A 482 -136.30 67.05 18.36
N GLN A 483 -136.21 66.99 17.01
CA GLN A 483 -137.01 67.84 16.13
C GLN A 483 -138.51 67.57 16.26
N GLU A 484 -138.89 66.31 16.46
CA GLU A 484 -140.29 65.94 16.62
C GLU A 484 -140.88 66.42 17.95
N GLN A 485 -140.10 66.36 19.04
CA GLN A 485 -140.49 66.97 20.33
C GLN A 485 -140.68 68.47 20.23
N GLN A 486 -139.73 69.19 19.62
CA GLN A 486 -139.85 70.64 19.43
C GLN A 486 -141.09 71.03 18.62
N ARG A 487 -141.43 70.25 17.57
CA ARG A 487 -142.67 70.48 16.80
C ARG A 487 -143.93 70.30 17.65
N ARG A 488 -143.95 69.33 18.56
CA ARG A 488 -145.10 69.08 19.46
C ARG A 488 -145.28 70.23 20.45
N GLU A 489 -144.19 70.69 21.08
CA GLU A 489 -144.25 71.83 22.01
C GLU A 489 -144.73 73.12 21.33
N ILE A 490 -144.22 73.42 20.12
CA ILE A 490 -144.67 74.60 19.35
C ILE A 490 -146.17 74.50 19.04
N ALA A 491 -146.66 73.33 18.64
CA ALA A 491 -148.08 73.13 18.33
C ALA A 491 -149.00 73.22 19.58
N GLU A 492 -148.48 72.91 20.76
CA GLU A 492 -149.22 72.97 22.02
C GLU A 492 -149.30 74.42 22.55
N GLN A 493 -148.20 75.17 22.45
CA GLN A 493 -148.18 76.61 22.74
C GLN A 493 -149.12 77.39 21.80
N GLN A 494 -149.15 77.06 20.51
CA GLN A 494 -150.09 77.69 19.56
C GLN A 494 -151.56 77.43 19.92
N ARG A 495 -151.89 76.25 20.45
CA ARG A 495 -153.24 75.92 20.93
C ARG A 495 -153.65 76.71 22.17
N GLN A 496 -152.73 76.90 23.13
CA GLN A 496 -153.01 77.71 24.32
C GLN A 496 -153.28 79.19 23.96
N ILE A 497 -152.53 79.73 23.00
CA ILE A 497 -152.74 81.10 22.49
C ILE A 497 -154.13 81.26 21.87
N GLN A 498 -154.60 80.29 21.08
CA GLN A 498 -155.95 80.35 20.48
C GLN A 498 -157.08 80.29 21.51
N ILE A 499 -156.93 79.51 22.58
CA ILE A 499 -157.93 79.40 23.66
C ILE A 499 -158.04 80.71 24.45
N LEU A 500 -156.91 81.36 24.75
CA LEU A 500 -156.88 82.65 25.45
C LEU A 500 -157.49 83.80 24.62
N LEU A 501 -157.30 83.79 23.30
CA LEU A 501 -157.90 84.80 22.41
C LEU A 501 -159.44 84.67 22.30
N ALA A 502 -159.99 83.47 22.41
CA ALA A 502 -161.44 83.24 22.32
C ALA A 502 -162.21 83.68 23.58
N GLN A 503 -161.58 83.67 24.76
CA GLN A 503 -162.21 84.09 26.02
C GLN A 503 -162.31 85.62 26.18
N HIS A 504 -161.51 86.38 25.43
CA HIS A 504 -161.45 87.84 25.54
C HIS A 504 -162.48 88.58 24.66
N HIS A 505 -163.25 87.86 23.83
CA HIS A 505 -163.99 88.48 22.71
C HIS A 505 -165.52 88.53 22.81
N ASN A 506 -166.20 88.10 23.89
CA ASN A 506 -167.68 88.30 23.96
C ASN A 506 -168.30 88.52 25.36
N CYS A 507 -167.53 89.04 26.32
CA CYS A 507 -168.06 89.58 27.59
C CYS A 507 -168.28 91.11 27.56
N ASN A 508 -168.37 91.75 26.39
CA ASN A 508 -168.59 93.19 26.23
C ASN A 508 -169.69 93.49 25.18
N SER A 509 -170.96 93.53 25.60
CA SER A 509 -171.93 94.62 25.32
C SER A 509 -173.40 94.20 25.53
N ASP A 510 -173.87 94.35 26.78
CA ASP A 510 -175.24 94.76 27.11
C ASP A 510 -175.23 96.31 27.29
N ASN A 511 -176.36 96.97 27.00
CA ASN A 511 -176.75 98.39 27.21
C ASN A 511 -176.52 99.45 26.11
N ASP A 512 -177.62 99.73 25.39
CA ASP A 512 -178.24 101.00 24.96
C ASP A 512 -177.44 102.30 24.66
N CYS A 513 -177.87 102.90 23.53
CA CYS A 513 -178.07 104.33 23.21
C CYS A 513 -177.24 105.03 22.12
N ILE A 514 -178.01 105.76 21.31
CA ILE A 514 -177.78 106.61 20.11
C ILE A 514 -177.08 107.93 20.52
N ILE A 515 -176.31 108.62 19.66
CA ILE A 515 -176.74 109.77 18.81
C ILE A 515 -175.63 110.10 17.77
N LEU A 516 -176.11 110.25 16.52
CA LEU A 516 -175.56 110.86 15.30
C LEU A 516 -174.22 110.37 14.74
#